data_AF-A0A839FQY9-F1
#
_entry.id   AF-A0A839FQY9-F1
#
_cell.length_a   1.000
_cell.length_b   1.000
_cell.length_c   1.000
_cell.angle_alpha   90.00
_cell.angle_beta   90.00
_cell.angle_gamma   90.00
#
_symmetry.space_group_name_H-M   'P 1'
#
loop_
_entity.id
_entity.type
_entity.pdbx_description
1 polymer ?
#
loop_
_entity_poly.entity_id
_entity_poly.type
_entity_poly.pdbx_seq_one_letter_code
_entity_poly.pdbx_strand_id
1 'polypeptide(L)'
;MFLHRDELAGRWDASVFLDVPFTETAARMSTRNGSNPDPEHPSMRRYVEGQRLYFAAARPWERASFVVDNSDFTAPRVTRSPRPDPTRRP
;
A
#
# COMPACT_ATOMS: atom_id res chain seq x y z
N MET A 1 -2.77 -3.93 8.50
CA MET A 1 -2.78 -4.16 7.04
C MET A 1 -4.23 -4.06 6.57
N PHE A 2 -4.50 -3.61 5.34
CA PHE A 2 -5.85 -3.54 4.75
C PHE A 2 -6.80 -2.45 5.29
N LEU A 3 -6.30 -1.23 5.51
CA LEU A 3 -7.05 -0.16 6.19
C LEU A 3 -8.07 0.57 5.31
N HIS A 4 -7.91 0.51 3.99
CA HIS A 4 -8.85 1.14 3.03
C HIS A 4 -10.05 0.25 2.65
N ARG A 5 -10.33 -0.83 3.38
CA ARG A 5 -11.53 -1.65 3.17
C ARG A 5 -12.82 -0.88 3.48
N ASP A 6 -13.95 -1.35 2.94
CA ASP A 6 -15.23 -0.63 2.97
C ASP A 6 -15.66 -0.19 4.37
N GLU A 7 -15.45 -1.04 5.38
CA GLU A 7 -15.86 -0.79 6.76
C GLU A 7 -15.08 0.33 7.44
N LEU A 8 -13.87 0.63 6.93
CA LEU A 8 -12.94 1.58 7.54
C LEU A 8 -12.67 2.81 6.68
N ALA A 9 -12.91 2.76 5.37
CA ALA A 9 -12.49 3.82 4.44
C ALA A 9 -13.01 5.21 4.83
N GLY A 10 -14.27 5.30 5.30
CA GLY A 10 -14.88 6.56 5.76
C GLY A 10 -14.55 6.97 7.19
N ARG A 11 -13.65 6.26 7.89
CA ARG A 11 -13.28 6.55 9.29
C ARG A 11 -12.02 7.39 9.43
N TRP A 12 -11.35 7.71 8.31
CA TRP A 12 -10.06 8.40 8.31
C TRP A 12 -10.21 9.78 7.68
N ASP A 13 -9.81 10.84 8.39
CA ASP A 13 -9.73 12.20 7.82
C ASP A 13 -8.64 12.29 6.74
N ALA A 14 -7.57 11.52 6.92
CA ALA A 14 -6.50 11.36 5.94
C ALA A 14 -5.91 9.94 5.98
N SER A 15 -5.45 9.45 4.83
CA SER A 15 -4.72 8.19 4.75
C SER A 15 -3.64 8.21 3.67
N VAL A 16 -2.60 7.41 3.87
CA VAL A 16 -1.49 7.25 2.93
C VAL A 16 -1.44 5.79 2.49
N PHE A 17 -1.37 5.57 1.18
CA PHE A 17 -1.06 4.26 0.61
C PHE A 17 0.36 4.27 0.05
N LEU A 18 1.18 3.33 0.50
CA LEU A 18 2.53 3.12 -0.03
C LEU A 18 2.44 2.11 -1.16
N ASP A 19 2.69 2.57 -2.38
CA ASP A 19 2.79 1.71 -3.55
C ASP A 19 4.22 1.16 -3.61
N VAL A 20 4.35 -0.15 -3.47
CA VAL A 20 5.63 -0.85 -3.49
C VAL A 20 5.44 -2.15 -4.28
N PRO A 21 6.25 -2.40 -5.32
CA PRO A 21 6.21 -3.67 -6.05
C PRO A 21 6.42 -4.87 -5.12
N PHE A 22 5.75 -5.99 -5.42
CA PHE A 22 5.87 -7.21 -4.60
C PHE A 22 7.31 -7.70 -4.52
N THR A 23 8.04 -7.65 -5.63
CA THR A 23 9.48 -7.99 -5.70
C THR A 23 10.29 -7.22 -4.66
N GLU A 24 10.02 -5.93 -4.52
CA GLU A 24 10.73 -5.06 -3.58
C GLU A 24 10.31 -5.33 -2.13
N THR A 25 9.01 -5.55 -1.88
CA THR A 25 8.57 -5.94 -0.52
C THR A 25 9.12 -7.31 -0.09
N ALA A 26 9.27 -8.26 -1.02
CA ALA A 26 9.82 -9.58 -0.77
C ALA A 26 11.33 -9.52 -0.50
N ALA A 27 12.08 -8.75 -1.30
CA ALA A 27 13.49 -8.49 -1.08
C ALA A 27 13.75 -7.85 0.30
N ARG A 28 13.01 -6.79 0.66
CA ARG A 28 13.10 -6.14 1.98
C ARG A 28 12.76 -7.08 3.12
N MET A 29 11.73 -7.93 2.94
CA MET A 29 11.38 -8.93 3.94
C MET A 29 12.51 -9.95 4.12
N SER A 30 13.05 -10.47 3.02
CA SER A 30 14.16 -11.42 3.01
C SER A 30 15.38 -10.87 3.76
N THR A 31 15.80 -9.65 3.48
CA THR A 31 16.90 -8.98 4.20
C THR A 31 16.62 -8.86 5.69
N ARG A 32 15.37 -8.60 6.08
CA ARG A 32 14.99 -8.41 7.49
C ARG A 32 14.94 -9.71 8.29
N ASN A 33 14.43 -10.80 7.72
CA ASN A 33 14.09 -12.00 8.50
C ASN A 33 14.41 -13.35 7.81
N GLY A 34 15.10 -13.35 6.67
CA GLY A 34 15.48 -14.56 5.95
C GLY A 34 14.35 -15.23 5.16
N SER A 35 13.19 -14.57 4.98
CA SER A 35 12.14 -15.05 4.07
C SER A 35 12.67 -15.24 2.64
N ASN A 36 11.96 -16.03 1.82
CA ASN A 36 12.29 -16.15 0.40
C ASN A 36 12.13 -14.79 -0.32
N PRO A 37 13.13 -14.32 -1.08
CA PRO A 37 13.06 -13.03 -1.79
C PRO A 37 12.16 -13.05 -3.04
N ASP A 38 11.78 -14.23 -3.54
CA ASP A 38 10.86 -14.37 -4.68
C ASP A 38 9.40 -14.25 -4.20
N PRO A 39 8.66 -13.22 -4.64
CA PRO A 39 7.25 -13.04 -4.25
C PRO A 39 6.34 -14.17 -4.71
N GLU A 40 6.69 -14.90 -5.78
CA GLU A 40 5.87 -16.02 -6.28
C GLU A 40 6.21 -17.36 -5.58
N HIS A 41 7.23 -17.38 -4.71
CA HIS A 41 7.58 -18.58 -3.96
C HIS A 41 6.41 -19.06 -3.08
N PRO A 42 6.15 -20.37 -2.97
CA PRO A 42 5.00 -20.89 -2.21
C PRO A 42 4.90 -20.39 -0.76
N SER A 43 6.03 -20.12 -0.08
CA SER A 43 6.04 -19.57 1.29
C SER A 43 5.55 -18.12 1.37
N MET A 44 5.57 -17.38 0.27
CA MET A 44 5.16 -15.97 0.19
C MET A 44 3.67 -15.81 -0.08
N ARG A 45 2.97 -16.88 -0.47
CA ARG A 45 1.53 -16.89 -0.80
C ARG A 45 0.67 -16.17 0.23
N ARG A 46 0.94 -16.40 1.53
CA ARG A 46 0.19 -15.74 2.62
C ARG A 46 0.22 -14.20 2.50
N TYR A 47 1.36 -13.63 2.10
CA TYR A 47 1.55 -12.18 2.01
C TYR A 47 1.07 -11.64 0.66
N VAL A 48 1.46 -12.30 -0.43
CA VAL A 48 1.18 -11.84 -1.79
C VAL A 48 -0.29 -12.02 -2.14
N GLU A 49 -0.87 -13.21 -1.93
CA GLU A 49 -2.28 -13.44 -2.27
C GLU A 49 -3.22 -12.65 -1.34
N GLY A 50 -2.86 -12.50 -0.06
CA GLY A 50 -3.59 -11.63 0.86
C GLY A 50 -3.63 -10.16 0.38
N GLN A 51 -2.50 -9.64 -0.13
CA GLN A 51 -2.48 -8.31 -0.74
C GLN A 51 -3.25 -8.25 -2.06
N ARG A 52 -3.14 -9.25 -2.93
CA ARG A 52 -3.90 -9.29 -4.20
C ARG A 52 -5.41 -9.27 -3.97
N LEU A 53 -5.90 -10.07 -3.02
CA LEU A 53 -7.31 -10.06 -2.63
C LEU A 53 -7.74 -8.68 -2.11
N TYR A 54 -6.91 -8.05 -1.28
CA TYR A 54 -7.18 -6.69 -0.81
C TYR A 54 -7.19 -5.65 -1.93
N PHE A 55 -6.25 -5.72 -2.86
CA PHE A 55 -6.18 -4.84 -4.02
C PHE A 55 -7.41 -4.96 -4.90
N ALA A 56 -7.84 -6.19 -5.19
CA ALA A 56 -9.04 -6.46 -5.96
C ALA A 56 -10.31 -5.93 -5.28
N ALA A 57 -10.44 -6.11 -3.97
CA ALA A 57 -11.63 -5.71 -3.22
C ALA A 57 -11.69 -4.20 -2.96
N ALA A 58 -10.57 -3.59 -2.57
CA ALA A 58 -10.56 -2.23 -2.04
C ALA A 58 -9.96 -1.19 -2.99
N ARG A 59 -9.11 -1.57 -3.94
CA ARG A 59 -8.33 -0.63 -4.78
C ARG A 59 -7.78 0.54 -3.93
N PRO A 60 -6.91 0.25 -2.94
CA PRO A 60 -6.56 1.20 -1.89
C PRO A 60 -5.94 2.49 -2.40
N TRP A 61 -5.19 2.42 -3.51
CA TRP A 61 -4.65 3.59 -4.21
C TRP A 61 -5.72 4.53 -4.76
N GLU A 62 -6.97 4.09 -4.95
CA GLU A 62 -8.08 4.98 -5.32
C GLU A 62 -8.66 5.70 -4.11
N ARG A 63 -8.59 5.08 -2.93
CA ARG A 63 -9.23 5.55 -1.69
C ARG A 63 -8.33 6.41 -0.81
N ALA A 64 -7.02 6.30 -0.94
CA ALA A 64 -6.07 6.99 -0.06
C ALA A 64 -6.09 8.52 -0.25
N SER A 65 -5.82 9.30 0.78
CA SER A 65 -5.63 10.74 0.57
C SER A 65 -4.36 11.01 -0.25
N PHE A 66 -3.29 10.25 0.05
CA PHE A 66 -2.03 10.30 -0.70
C PHE A 66 -1.62 8.91 -1.18
N VAL A 67 -1.05 8.85 -2.38
CA VAL A 67 -0.33 7.67 -2.86
C VAL A 67 1.13 8.03 -3.00
N VAL A 68 1.99 7.21 -2.41
CA VAL A 68 3.44 7.40 -2.41
C VAL A 68 4.07 6.20 -3.08
N ASP A 69 4.74 6.41 -4.20
CA ASP A 69 5.69 5.44 -4.74
C ASP A 69 6.85 5.32 -3.76
N ASN A 70 6.98 4.12 -3.20
CA ASN A 70 7.99 3.78 -2.21
C ASN A 70 8.82 2.56 -2.67
N SER A 71 8.95 2.41 -4.00
CA SER A 71 9.85 1.45 -4.65
C SER A 71 11.31 1.67 -4.25
N ASP A 72 11.72 2.93 -4.08
CA ASP A 72 12.94 3.33 -3.37
C ASP A 72 12.54 4.12 -2.11
N PHE A 73 12.73 3.49 -0.94
CA PHE A 73 12.35 4.11 0.33
C PHE A 73 13.28 5.25 0.76
N THR A 74 14.43 5.43 0.10
CA THR A 74 15.35 6.54 0.36
C THR A 74 14.98 7.79 -0.44
N ALA A 75 14.16 7.64 -1.49
CA ALA A 75 13.68 8.72 -2.34
C ALA A 75 12.18 8.57 -2.67
N PRO A 76 11.28 8.59 -1.66
CA PRO A 76 9.85 8.39 -1.87
C PRO A 76 9.24 9.54 -2.70
N ARG A 77 8.27 9.22 -3.56
CA ARG A 77 7.60 10.20 -4.42
C ARG A 77 6.09 10.17 -4.23
N VAL A 78 5.49 11.33 -3.98
CA VAL A 78 4.03 11.46 -3.98
C VAL A 78 3.54 11.40 -5.43
N THR A 79 2.83 10.34 -5.78
CA THR A 79 2.24 10.14 -7.13
C THR A 79 0.78 10.59 -7.17
N ARG A 80 0.14 10.71 -6.00
CA ARG A 80 -1.18 11.32 -5.86
C ARG A 80 -1.27 12.11 -4.56
N SER A 81 -1.78 13.33 -4.66
CA SER A 81 -2.20 14.14 -3.52
C SER A 81 -3.72 14.31 -3.51
N PRO A 82 -4.33 14.61 -2.34
CA PRO A 82 -5.73 14.97 -2.28
C PRO A 82 -5.95 16.21 -3.14
N ARG A 83 -7.10 16.28 -3.82
CA ARG A 83 -7.55 17.59 -4.30
C ARG A 83 -7.85 18.45 -3.08
N PRO A 84 -7.61 19.78 -3.16
CA PRO A 84 -8.08 20.69 -2.13
C PRO A 84 -9.58 20.46 -1.93
N ASP A 85 -10.00 20.22 -0.69
CA ASP A 85 -11.42 20.14 -0.35
C ASP A 85 -11.99 21.56 -0.37
N PRO A 86 -12.90 21.91 -1.32
CA PRO A 86 -13.47 23.25 -1.38
C PRO A 86 -14.35 23.58 -0.17
N THR A 87 -14.73 22.60 0.65
CA THR A 87 -15.64 22.77 1.80
C THR A 87 -14.93 22.89 3.15
N ARG A 88 -13.63 22.59 3.22
CA ARG A 88 -12.84 22.67 4.44
C ARG A 88 -12.41 24.12 4.68
N ARG A 89 -13.21 24.87 5.45
CA ARG A 89 -12.78 26.18 6.00
C ARG A 89 -11.66 25.98 7.04
N PRO A 90 -10.75 26.98 7.20
CA PRO A 90 -9.64 26.94 8.16
C PRO A 90 -10.11 26.87 9.61
#